data_AF-A0AAW4L0R5-F1
#
_entry.id   AF-A0AAW4L0R5-F1
#
_cell.length_a   1.000
_cell.length_b   1.000
_cell.length_c   1.000
_cell.angle_alpha   90.00
_cell.angle_beta   90.00
_cell.angle_gamma   90.00
#
_symmetry.space_group_name_H-M   'P 1'
#
loop_
_entity.id
_entity.type
_entity.pdbx_description
1 polymer ?
#
loop_
_entity_poly.entity_id
_entity_poly.type
_entity_poly.pdbx_seq_one_letter_code
_entity_poly.pdbx_strand_id
1 'polypeptide(L)'
;MADGLTRHRLLTFHSRYKYLLMAHSPAHYKSLGHLLGSMGKGVDLQALADGYFSELMAGLKKCATRGTHTNVLQHISGYLKQAISADDKQEM
;
A
#
# COMPACT_ATOMS: atom_id res chain seq x y z
N MET A 1 17.19 -10.73 -2.07
CA MET A 1 17.28 -9.26 -2.02
C MET A 1 18.73 -8.90 -2.33
N ALA A 2 19.09 -8.77 -3.62
CA ALA A 2 20.48 -8.60 -4.05
C ALA A 2 20.82 -7.16 -4.52
N ASP A 3 19.80 -6.35 -4.82
CA ASP A 3 19.95 -4.92 -5.09
C ASP A 3 19.60 -4.13 -3.81
N GLY A 4 20.28 -3.01 -3.55
CA GLY A 4 20.14 -2.22 -2.32
C GLY A 4 18.76 -1.59 -2.08
N LEU A 5 18.54 -1.15 -0.84
CA LEU A 5 17.33 -0.46 -0.40
C LEU A 5 17.27 0.97 -0.98
N THR A 6 16.17 1.31 -1.65
CA THR A 6 15.91 2.67 -2.14
C THR A 6 14.48 3.09 -1.83
N ARG A 7 14.23 4.41 -1.74
CA ARG A 7 12.88 4.97 -1.54
C ARG A 7 11.90 4.46 -2.59
N HIS A 8 12.31 4.48 -3.85
CA HIS A 8 11.50 3.98 -4.97
C HIS A 8 11.12 2.52 -4.78
N ARG A 9 12.08 1.65 -4.40
CA ARG A 9 11.79 0.22 -4.23
C ARG A 9 10.88 -0.06 -3.03
N LEU A 10 11.01 0.70 -1.94
CA LEU A 10 10.11 0.58 -0.80
C LEU A 10 8.68 1.01 -1.16
N LEU A 11 8.53 2.10 -1.90
CA LEU A 11 7.23 2.56 -2.42
C LEU A 11 6.61 1.57 -3.42
N THR A 12 7.42 1.01 -4.31
CA THR A 12 6.99 -0.02 -5.27
C THR A 12 6.54 -1.29 -4.56
N PHE A 13 7.31 -1.72 -3.55
CA PHE A 13 6.93 -2.85 -2.70
C PHE A 13 5.60 -2.58 -2.00
N HIS A 14 5.46 -1.43 -1.33
CA HIS A 14 4.21 -1.06 -0.67
C HIS A 14 3.04 -1.05 -1.64
N SER A 15 3.20 -0.42 -2.82
CA SER A 15 2.16 -0.32 -3.83
C SER A 15 1.64 -1.68 -4.29
N ARG A 16 2.52 -2.69 -4.38
CA ARG A 16 2.17 -4.07 -4.73
C ARG A 16 1.39 -4.78 -3.62
N TYR A 17 1.72 -4.56 -2.35
CA TYR A 17 1.16 -5.33 -1.23
C TYR A 17 0.14 -4.57 -0.37
N LYS A 18 -0.11 -3.29 -0.64
CA LYS A 18 -1.00 -2.45 0.17
C LYS A 18 -2.42 -3.01 0.31
N TYR A 19 -2.96 -3.69 -0.71
CA TYR A 19 -4.29 -4.30 -0.63
C TYR A 19 -4.33 -5.60 0.17
N LEU A 20 -3.24 -6.36 0.16
CA LEU A 20 -3.08 -7.49 1.09
C LEU A 20 -3.08 -6.95 2.53
N LEU A 21 -2.27 -5.93 2.80
CA LEU A 21 -2.25 -5.28 4.10
C LEU A 21 -3.62 -4.71 4.49
N MET A 22 -4.35 -4.09 3.56
CA MET A 22 -5.69 -3.54 3.80
C MET A 22 -6.69 -4.65 4.16
N ALA A 23 -6.61 -5.82 3.53
CA ALA A 23 -7.45 -6.96 3.85
C ALA A 23 -7.20 -7.49 5.27
N HIS A 24 -5.95 -7.48 5.73
CA HIS A 24 -5.58 -7.96 7.07
C HIS A 24 -5.75 -6.88 8.15
N SER A 25 -5.49 -5.62 7.83
CA SER A 25 -5.64 -4.49 8.74
C SER A 25 -5.73 -3.13 8.01
N PRO A 26 -6.94 -2.57 7.85
CA PRO A 26 -7.13 -1.22 7.29
C PRO A 26 -6.40 -0.12 8.08
N ALA A 27 -6.21 -0.31 9.38
CA ALA A 27 -5.47 0.63 10.23
C ALA A 27 -3.98 0.69 9.84
N HIS A 28 -3.32 -0.47 9.68
CA HIS A 28 -1.91 -0.52 9.26
C HIS A 28 -1.75 -0.05 7.82
N TYR A 29 -2.72 -0.34 6.94
CA TYR A 29 -2.74 0.21 5.59
C TYR A 29 -2.66 1.75 5.59
N LYS A 30 -3.49 2.41 6.41
CA LYS A 30 -3.49 3.88 6.53
C LYS A 30 -2.19 4.39 7.17
N SER A 31 -1.75 3.77 8.26
CA SER A 31 -0.54 4.16 8.99
C SER A 31 0.70 4.09 8.10
N LEU A 32 0.93 2.94 7.46
CA LEU A 32 2.09 2.74 6.59
C LEU A 32 2.04 3.56 5.30
N GLY A 33 0.84 3.78 4.74
CA GLY A 33 0.66 4.71 3.62
C GLY A 33 1.04 6.15 4.00
N HIS A 34 0.65 6.59 5.21
CA HIS A 34 1.02 7.90 5.73
C HIS A 34 2.52 8.02 6.01
N LEU A 35 3.13 7.01 6.65
CA LEU A 35 4.57 6.93 6.93
C LEU A 35 5.40 7.08 5.65
N LEU A 36 5.02 6.38 4.58
CA LEU A 36 5.72 6.47 3.31
C LEU A 36 5.45 7.79 2.58
N GLY A 37 4.25 8.35 2.73
CA GLY A 37 3.88 9.64 2.13
C GLY A 37 4.52 10.85 2.81
N SER A 38 4.85 10.77 4.10
CA SER A 38 5.53 11.83 4.86
C SER A 38 7.06 11.76 4.78
N MET A 39 7.60 10.82 3.99
CA MET A 39 9.04 10.60 3.88
C MET A 39 9.77 11.78 3.22
N GLY A 40 10.50 12.56 4.02
CA GLY A 40 11.32 13.68 3.55
C GLY A 40 12.68 13.29 2.95
N LYS A 41 13.32 14.28 2.29
CA LYS A 41 14.73 14.19 1.91
C LYS A 41 15.58 14.22 3.18
N GLY A 42 16.47 13.24 3.36
CA GLY A 42 17.36 13.14 4.54
C GLY A 42 16.92 12.16 5.62
N VAL A 43 15.79 11.47 5.45
CA VAL A 43 15.42 10.36 6.36
C VAL A 43 16.48 9.25 6.30
N ASP A 44 16.78 8.66 7.46
CA ASP A 44 17.48 7.38 7.54
C ASP A 44 16.57 6.31 6.94
N LEU A 45 16.88 5.93 5.70
CA LEU A 45 16.08 4.98 4.94
C LEU A 45 16.11 3.58 5.55
N GLN A 46 17.23 3.19 6.19
CA GLN A 46 17.36 1.87 6.78
C GLN A 46 16.48 1.76 8.01
N ALA A 47 16.58 2.70 8.94
CA ALA A 47 15.75 2.73 10.14
C ALA A 47 14.25 2.82 9.79
N LEU A 48 13.89 3.61 8.78
CA LEU A 48 12.50 3.69 8.30
C LEU A 48 12.03 2.35 7.73
N ALA A 49 12.86 1.67 6.93
CA ALA A 49 12.49 0.39 6.35
C ALA A 49 12.30 -0.69 7.42
N ASP A 50 13.16 -0.73 8.43
CA ASP A 50 13.05 -1.68 9.55
C ASP A 50 11.73 -1.48 10.32
N GLY A 51 11.38 -0.22 10.62
CA GLY A 51 10.09 0.13 11.22
C GLY A 51 8.90 -0.23 10.32
N TYR A 52 8.98 0.12 9.04
CA TYR A 52 7.96 -0.21 8.03
C TYR A 52 7.69 -1.71 7.96
N PHE A 53 8.73 -2.54 7.87
CA PHE A 53 8.57 -3.99 7.76
C PHE A 53 8.06 -4.61 9.05
N SER A 54 8.49 -4.12 10.21
CA SER A 54 7.97 -4.57 11.51
C SER A 54 6.46 -4.33 11.62
N GLU A 55 6.00 -3.11 11.31
CA GLU A 55 4.58 -2.75 11.36
C GLU A 55 3.76 -3.46 10.26
N LEU A 56 4.34 -3.65 9.07
CA LEU A 56 3.73 -4.43 7.99
C LEU A 56 3.44 -5.86 8.48
N MET A 57 4.42 -6.51 9.09
CA MET A 57 4.28 -7.88 9.60
C MET A 57 3.30 -7.94 10.77
N ALA A 58 3.26 -6.93 11.64
CA ALA A 58 2.24 -6.83 12.68
C ALA A 58 0.82 -6.74 12.11
N GLY A 59 0.64 -5.99 11.01
CA GLY A 59 -0.62 -5.92 10.27
C GLY A 59 -1.00 -7.25 9.63
N LEU A 60 -0.06 -7.90 8.93
CA LEU A 60 -0.30 -9.15 8.20
C LEU A 60 -0.56 -10.36 9.10
N LYS A 61 -0.09 -10.34 10.36
CA LYS A 61 -0.41 -11.38 11.35
C LYS A 61 -1.90 -11.45 11.71
N LYS A 62 -2.66 -10.37 11.49
CA LYS A 62 -4.11 -10.36 11.76
C LYS A 62 -4.86 -11.17 10.71
N CYS A 63 -5.91 -11.86 11.11
CA CYS A 63 -6.73 -12.60 10.15
C CYS A 63 -7.62 -11.65 9.35
N ALA A 64 -7.59 -11.77 8.02
CA ALA A 64 -8.54 -11.07 7.17
C ALA A 64 -9.95 -11.65 7.37
N THR A 65 -10.96 -10.80 7.19
CA THR A 65 -12.37 -11.19 7.30
C THR A 65 -13.04 -11.02 5.94
N ARG A 66 -14.22 -11.63 5.76
CA ARG A 66 -15.05 -11.38 4.57
C ARG A 66 -15.33 -9.88 4.37
N GLY A 67 -15.58 -9.15 5.45
CA GLY A 67 -15.83 -7.71 5.40
C GLY A 67 -14.62 -6.91 4.89
N THR A 68 -13.42 -7.21 5.37
CA THR A 68 -12.21 -6.52 4.92
C THR A 68 -11.81 -6.90 3.50
N HIS A 69 -12.02 -8.14 3.06
CA HIS A 69 -11.87 -8.51 1.65
C HIS A 69 -12.85 -7.77 0.73
N THR A 70 -14.13 -7.69 1.10
CA THR A 70 -15.12 -6.91 0.34
C THR A 70 -14.72 -5.44 0.25
N ASN A 71 -14.22 -4.86 1.34
CA ASN A 71 -13.73 -3.48 1.35
C ASN A 71 -12.59 -3.26 0.35
N VAL A 72 -11.64 -4.19 0.27
CA VAL A 72 -10.55 -4.16 -0.74
C VAL A 72 -11.10 -4.24 -2.16
N LEU A 73 -12.04 -5.15 -2.44
CA LEU A 73 -12.64 -5.29 -3.77
C LEU A 73 -13.41 -4.03 -4.19
N GLN A 74 -14.16 -3.41 -3.27
CA GLN A 74 -14.84 -2.15 -3.52
C GLN A 74 -13.85 -1.02 -3.85
N HIS A 75 -12.74 -0.97 -3.13
CA HIS A 75 -11.69 0.02 -3.37
C HIS A 75 -11.03 -0.15 -4.74
N ILE A 76 -10.70 -1.39 -5.14
CA ILE A 76 -10.17 -1.69 -6.48
C ILE A 76 -11.21 -1.37 -7.57
N SER A 77 -12.48 -1.71 -7.35
CA SER A 77 -13.57 -1.38 -8.27
C SER A 77 -13.70 0.13 -8.51
N GLY A 78 -13.51 0.95 -7.46
CA GLY A 78 -13.49 2.40 -7.59
C GLY A 78 -12.43 2.91 -8.55
N TYR A 79 -11.19 2.38 -8.47
CA TYR A 79 -10.12 2.74 -9.40
C TYR A 79 -10.38 2.26 -10.83
N LEU A 80 -10.89 1.03 -10.98
CA LEU A 80 -11.21 0.49 -12.30
C LEU A 80 -12.26 1.35 -13.01
N LYS A 81 -13.31 1.79 -12.30
CA LYS A 81 -14.31 2.71 -12.86
C LYS A 81 -13.70 4.02 -13.33
N GLN A 82 -12.78 4.60 -12.56
CA GLN A 82 -12.10 5.84 -12.95
C GLN A 82 -11.22 5.67 -14.19
N ALA A 83 -10.53 4.52 -14.31
CA ALA A 83 -9.73 4.21 -15.50
C ALA A 83 -10.60 4.07 -16.75
N ILE A 84 -11.70 3.30 -16.66
CA ILE A 84 -12.63 3.10 -17.78
C ILE A 84 -13.30 4.42 -18.19
N SER A 85 -13.79 5.22 -17.24
CA SER A 85 -14.41 6.51 -17.54
C SER A 85 -13.43 7.56 -18.10
N ALA A 86 -12.12 7.37 -17.94
CA ALA A 86 -11.12 8.22 -18.57
C ALA A 86 -10.90 7.80 -20.04
N ASP A 87 -10.88 6.50 -20.32
CA ASP A 87 -10.75 5.97 -21.68
C ASP A 87 -12.00 6.30 -22.53
N ASP A 88 -13.21 6.22 -21.98
CA ASP A 88 -14.45 6.63 -22.66
C ASP A 88 -14.48 8.13 -23.03
N LYS A 89 -13.65 8.97 -22.38
CA LYS A 89 -13.49 10.39 -22.73
C LYS A 89 -12.48 10.66 -23.85
N GLN A 90 -11.67 9.67 -24.22
CA GLN A 90 -10.74 9.78 -25.35
C GLN A 90 -11.35 9.37 -26.70
N GLU A 91 -12.57 8.82 -26.70
CA GLU A 91 -13.31 8.43 -27.93
C GLU A 91 -14.39 9.45 -28.35
N MET A 92 -14.36 10.69 -27.83
CA MET A 92 -15.20 11.82 -28.27
C MET A 92 -14.35 12.93 -28.89
#